data_AF-A0A935HEN1-F1
#
_entry.id   AF-A0A935HEN1-F1
#
_cell.length_a   1.000
_cell.length_b   1.000
_cell.length_c   1.000
_cell.angle_alpha   90.00
_cell.angle_beta   90.00
_cell.angle_gamma   90.00
#
_symmetry.space_group_name_H-M   'P 1'
#
loop_
_entity.id
_entity.type
_entity.pdbx_description
1 polymer ?
#
loop_
_entity_poly.entity_id
_entity_poly.type
_entity_poly.pdbx_seq_one_letter_code
_entity_poly.pdbx_strand_id
1 'polypeptide(L)'
;MRRLIKNDQMISVSYSLRGDAEAVYKAGNNKKMLEMAKGWAKQANEWFPHFSNEAVYAGLLYKTGEKQKAIKLMEKASKDPILKNALEMQKLIIANVAQMKKGEAPKYLWNTK
;
A
#
# COMPACT_ATOMS: atom_id res chain seq x y z
N MET A 1 7.70 -23.33 -20.13
CA MET A 1 8.30 -23.23 -18.77
C MET A 1 9.05 -21.91 -18.48
N ARG A 2 8.75 -20.76 -19.12
CA ARG A 2 9.47 -19.47 -18.87
C ARG A 2 8.65 -18.36 -18.21
N ARG A 3 7.40 -18.61 -17.84
CA ARG A 3 6.52 -17.59 -17.18
C ARG A 3 6.62 -17.58 -15.66
N LEU A 4 7.03 -18.69 -15.02
CA LEU A 4 7.07 -18.81 -13.55
C LEU A 4 8.26 -18.05 -12.92
N ILE A 5 9.45 -18.08 -13.54
CA ILE A 5 10.66 -17.45 -12.99
C ILE A 5 10.55 -15.91 -12.95
N LYS A 6 9.79 -15.30 -13.87
CA LYS A 6 9.53 -13.86 -13.86
C LYS A 6 8.67 -13.42 -12.68
N ASN A 7 7.79 -14.28 -12.14
CA ASN A 7 6.93 -13.86 -11.03
C ASN A 7 7.71 -13.75 -9.71
N ASP A 8 8.59 -14.70 -9.39
CA ASP A 8 9.33 -14.67 -8.13
C ASP A 8 10.31 -13.49 -8.04
N GLN A 9 10.98 -13.15 -9.15
CA GLN A 9 11.86 -11.97 -9.19
C GLN A 9 11.07 -10.69 -8.94
N MET A 10 9.83 -10.62 -9.44
CA MET A 10 9.00 -9.44 -9.30
C MET A 10 8.41 -9.30 -7.90
N ILE A 11 8.24 -10.39 -7.14
CA ILE A 11 7.85 -10.32 -5.72
C ILE A 11 8.89 -9.52 -4.92
N SER A 12 10.17 -9.89 -5.03
CA SER A 12 11.26 -9.22 -4.30
C SER A 12 11.36 -7.74 -4.69
N VAL A 13 11.27 -7.44 -5.99
CA VAL A 13 11.34 -6.06 -6.48
C VAL A 13 10.13 -5.26 -6.02
N SER A 14 8.92 -5.82 -6.08
CA SER A 14 7.70 -5.19 -5.57
C SER A 14 7.81 -4.86 -4.09
N TYR A 15 8.38 -5.75 -3.28
CA TYR A 15 8.59 -5.45 -1.86
C TYR A 15 9.62 -4.35 -1.61
N SER A 16 10.70 -4.28 -2.40
CA SER A 16 11.66 -3.17 -2.34
C SER A 16 10.98 -1.85 -2.68
N LEU A 17 10.29 -1.78 -3.82
CA LEU A 17 9.56 -0.59 -4.26
C LEU A 17 8.49 -0.16 -3.25
N ARG A 18 7.77 -1.12 -2.65
CA ARG A 18 6.82 -0.84 -1.57
C ARG A 18 7.54 -0.20 -0.37
N GLY A 19 8.68 -0.75 0.04
CA GLY A 19 9.46 -0.24 1.17
C GLY A 19 9.92 1.20 0.94
N ASP A 20 10.49 1.49 -0.23
CA ASP A 20 10.95 2.83 -0.59
C ASP A 20 9.79 3.84 -0.64
N ALA A 21 8.66 3.43 -1.22
CA ALA A 21 7.47 4.26 -1.28
C ALA A 21 6.87 4.54 0.10
N GLU A 22 6.90 3.55 1.00
CA GLU A 22 6.48 3.70 2.39
C GLU A 22 7.41 4.63 3.18
N ALA A 23 8.73 4.56 2.95
CA ALA A 23 9.69 5.47 3.58
C ALA A 23 9.38 6.92 3.21
N VAL A 24 9.07 7.19 1.94
CA VAL A 24 8.65 8.53 1.50
C VAL A 24 7.32 8.95 2.14
N TYR A 25 6.35 8.03 2.24
CA TYR A 25 5.10 8.29 2.94
C TYR A 25 5.34 8.73 4.40
N LYS A 26 6.24 8.04 5.11
CA LYS A 26 6.59 8.34 6.51
C LYS A 26 7.37 9.66 6.63
N ALA A 27 8.21 10.00 5.65
CA ALA A 27 9.06 11.19 5.67
C ALA A 27 8.32 12.54 5.56
N GLY A 28 7.05 12.57 5.15
CA GLY A 28 6.21 13.77 5.24
C GLY A 28 5.35 14.08 4.03
N ASN A 29 5.28 15.37 3.66
CA ASN A 29 4.31 15.92 2.69
C ASN A 29 4.96 16.58 1.46
N ASN A 30 6.23 16.26 1.14
CA ASN A 30 6.85 16.77 -0.07
C ASN A 30 6.11 16.22 -1.31
N LYS A 31 5.34 17.07 -1.98
CA LYS A 31 4.45 16.68 -3.09
C LYS A 31 5.19 15.97 -4.23
N LYS A 32 6.39 16.43 -4.61
CA LYS A 32 7.17 15.82 -5.69
C LYS A 32 7.61 14.41 -5.32
N MET A 33 8.07 14.22 -4.09
CA MET A 33 8.47 12.91 -3.57
C MET A 33 7.27 11.97 -3.45
N LEU A 34 6.14 12.46 -2.96
CA LEU A 34 4.91 11.68 -2.85
C LEU A 34 4.38 11.18 -4.21
N GLU A 35 4.41 12.03 -5.23
CA GLU A 35 4.00 11.63 -6.60
C GLU A 35 4.93 10.56 -7.17
N MET A 36 6.24 10.67 -6.95
CA MET A 36 7.22 9.67 -7.38
C MET A 36 7.02 8.34 -6.62
N ALA A 37 6.87 8.39 -5.30
CA ALA A 37 6.59 7.22 -4.47
C ALA A 37 5.26 6.55 -4.86
N LYS A 38 4.24 7.34 -5.21
CA LYS A 38 2.97 6.82 -5.74
C LYS A 38 3.19 5.99 -7.01
N GLY A 39 4.10 6.42 -7.89
CA GLY A 39 4.51 5.65 -9.08
C GLY A 39 5.14 4.30 -8.72
N TRP A 40 6.08 4.28 -7.78
CA TRP A 40 6.71 3.04 -7.30
C TRP A 40 5.71 2.09 -6.65
N ALA A 41 4.82 2.61 -5.79
CA ALA A 41 3.79 1.81 -5.13
C ALA A 41 2.76 1.24 -6.11
N LYS A 42 2.38 2.02 -7.13
CA LYS A 42 1.52 1.54 -8.23
C LYS A 42 2.18 0.37 -8.95
N GLN A 43 3.45 0.53 -9.34
CA GLN A 43 4.20 -0.49 -10.06
C GLN A 43 4.39 -1.77 -9.24
N ALA A 44 4.75 -1.64 -7.96
CA ALA A 44 4.83 -2.77 -7.03
C ALA A 44 3.50 -3.54 -6.95
N ASN A 45 2.38 -2.81 -6.88
CA ASN A 45 1.04 -3.39 -6.81
C ASN A 45 0.61 -4.06 -8.12
N GLU A 46 0.97 -3.52 -9.28
CA GLU A 46 0.68 -4.13 -10.58
C GLU A 46 1.48 -5.42 -10.82
N TRP A 47 2.73 -5.44 -10.36
CA TRP A 47 3.61 -6.60 -10.48
C TRP A 47 3.30 -7.71 -9.49
N PHE A 48 2.92 -7.33 -8.26
CA PHE A 48 2.54 -8.27 -7.22
C PHE A 48 1.39 -7.70 -6.39
N PRO A 49 0.13 -7.99 -6.78
CA PRO A 49 -1.04 -7.60 -6.00
C PRO A 49 -1.03 -8.32 -4.66
N HIS A 50 -0.86 -7.57 -3.57
CA HIS A 50 -0.78 -8.08 -2.21
C HIS A 50 -1.25 -6.98 -1.26
N PHE A 51 -1.95 -7.33 -0.17
CA PHE A 51 -2.52 -6.34 0.76
C PHE A 51 -1.54 -5.23 1.17
N SER A 52 -0.28 -5.57 1.40
CA SER A 52 0.74 -4.59 1.82
C SER A 52 1.09 -3.60 0.72
N ASN A 53 1.14 -4.04 -0.54
CA ASN A 53 1.40 -3.19 -1.70
C ASN A 53 0.19 -2.29 -1.96
N GLU A 54 -1.02 -2.85 -1.89
CA GLU A 54 -2.28 -2.13 -2.01
C GLU A 54 -2.42 -1.04 -0.92
N ALA A 55 -2.09 -1.38 0.33
CA ALA A 55 -2.17 -0.45 1.46
C ALA A 55 -1.18 0.72 1.34
N VAL A 56 0.06 0.46 0.91
CA VAL A 56 1.04 1.54 0.69
C VAL A 56 0.62 2.45 -0.45
N TYR A 57 0.16 1.86 -1.56
CA TYR A 57 -0.35 2.64 -2.68
C TYR A 57 -1.59 3.46 -2.30
N ALA A 58 -2.50 2.90 -1.51
CA ALA A 58 -3.66 3.61 -0.99
C ALA A 58 -3.26 4.79 -0.10
N GLY A 59 -2.30 4.62 0.81
CA GLY A 59 -1.77 5.73 1.63
C GLY A 59 -1.24 6.89 0.79
N LEU A 60 -0.45 6.57 -0.23
CA LEU A 60 0.12 7.58 -1.14
C LEU A 60 -0.95 8.27 -1.98
N LEU A 61 -1.90 7.53 -2.56
CA LEU A 61 -3.06 8.09 -3.24
C LEU A 61 -3.80 9.09 -2.35
N TYR A 62 -3.94 8.77 -1.06
CA TYR A 62 -4.62 9.65 -0.11
C TYR A 62 -3.88 10.97 0.10
N LYS A 63 -2.56 10.90 0.36
CA LYS A 63 -1.71 12.09 0.55
C LYS A 63 -1.58 12.93 -0.72
N THR A 64 -1.69 12.33 -1.90
CA THR A 64 -1.69 13.05 -3.18
C THR A 64 -3.07 13.59 -3.58
N GLY A 65 -4.10 13.41 -2.75
CA GLY A 65 -5.44 13.98 -2.96
C GLY A 65 -6.44 13.06 -3.67
N GLU A 66 -6.06 11.86 -4.07
CA GLU A 66 -6.93 10.85 -4.71
C GLU A 66 -7.73 10.05 -3.67
N LYS A 67 -8.37 10.76 -2.72
CA LYS A 67 -8.94 10.20 -1.48
C LYS A 67 -9.95 9.05 -1.71
N GLN A 68 -10.85 9.20 -2.69
CA GLN A 68 -11.86 8.16 -2.95
C GLN A 68 -11.23 6.86 -3.50
N LYS A 69 -10.24 6.98 -4.40
CA LYS A 69 -9.52 5.81 -4.93
C LYS A 69 -8.73 5.13 -3.81
N ALA A 70 -8.09 5.93 -2.97
CA ALA A 70 -7.33 5.47 -1.81
C ALA A 70 -8.21 4.65 -0.85
N ILE A 71 -9.41 5.15 -0.48
CA ILE A 71 -10.34 4.43 0.40
C ILE A 71 -10.76 3.09 -0.23
N LYS A 72 -11.16 3.09 -1.51
CA LYS A 72 -11.56 1.86 -2.21
C LYS A 72 -10.43 0.82 -2.27
N LEU A 73 -9.19 1.27 -2.50
CA LEU A 73 -8.04 0.39 -2.56
C LEU A 73 -7.67 -0.16 -1.16
N MET A 74 -7.75 0.67 -0.11
CA MET A 74 -7.53 0.21 1.26
C MET A 74 -8.62 -0.78 1.71
N GLU A 75 -9.88 -0.56 1.30
CA GLU A 75 -10.97 -1.51 1.51
C GLU A 75 -10.72 -2.84 0.81
N LYS A 76 -10.18 -2.81 -0.42
CA LYS A 76 -9.76 -4.01 -1.13
C LYS A 76 -8.66 -4.75 -0.34
N ALA A 77 -7.63 -4.03 0.09
CA ALA A 77 -6.53 -4.59 0.88
C ALA A 77 -7.03 -5.29 2.16
N SER A 78 -8.03 -4.71 2.84
CA SER A 78 -8.60 -5.29 4.08
C SER A 78 -9.29 -6.65 3.90
N LYS A 79 -9.63 -7.00 2.65
CA LYS A 79 -10.34 -8.22 2.26
C LYS A 79 -9.42 -9.28 1.67
N ASP A 80 -8.11 -9.03 1.62
CA ASP A 80 -7.14 -9.99 1.10
C ASP A 80 -7.21 -11.31 1.91
N PRO A 81 -7.39 -12.48 1.27
CA PRO A 81 -7.46 -13.78 1.95
C PRO A 81 -6.24 -14.10 2.82
N ILE A 82 -5.06 -13.55 2.50
CA ILE A 82 -3.82 -13.76 3.27
C ILE A 82 -3.96 -13.22 4.70
N LEU A 83 -4.79 -12.18 4.91
CA LEU A 83 -5.00 -11.56 6.21
C LEU A 83 -5.76 -12.44 7.22
N LYS A 84 -6.40 -13.53 6.78
CA LYS A 84 -7.08 -14.48 7.68
C LYS A 84 -6.16 -15.02 8.78
N ASN A 85 -4.88 -15.16 8.47
CA ASN A 85 -3.86 -15.65 9.40
C ASN A 85 -3.04 -14.51 10.05
N ALA A 86 -3.37 -13.25 9.76
CA ALA A 86 -2.63 -12.06 10.21
C ALA A 86 -3.60 -11.01 10.80
N LEU A 87 -4.33 -11.41 11.85
CA LEU A 87 -5.40 -10.63 12.48
C LEU A 87 -4.99 -9.19 12.84
N GLU A 88 -3.77 -8.98 13.32
CA GLU A 88 -3.29 -7.63 13.68
C GLU A 88 -3.13 -6.72 12.46
N MET A 89 -2.63 -7.26 11.34
CA MET A 89 -2.55 -6.52 10.07
C MET A 89 -3.96 -6.25 9.52
N GLN A 90 -4.87 -7.21 9.66
CA GLN A 90 -6.26 -7.04 9.24
C GLN A 90 -6.94 -5.90 10.00
N LYS A 91 -6.85 -5.91 11.34
CA LYS A 91 -7.40 -4.86 12.20
C LYS A 91 -6.82 -3.48 11.85
N LEU A 92 -5.50 -3.42 11.62
CA LEU A 92 -4.84 -2.19 11.22
C LEU A 92 -5.42 -1.63 9.91
N ILE A 93 -5.54 -2.46 8.87
CA ILE A 93 -6.03 -2.00 7.56
C ILE A 93 -7.50 -1.58 7.64
N ILE A 94 -8.33 -2.29 8.42
CA ILE A 94 -9.72 -1.88 8.68
C ILE A 94 -9.76 -0.51 9.40
N ALA A 95 -8.91 -0.31 10.41
CA ALA A 95 -8.81 0.96 11.11
C ALA A 95 -8.36 2.09 10.17
N ASN A 96 -7.43 1.81 9.25
CA ASN A 96 -6.97 2.77 8.25
C ASN A 96 -8.10 3.21 7.32
N VAL A 97 -8.95 2.28 6.86
CA VAL A 97 -10.16 2.64 6.08
C VAL A 97 -11.03 3.61 6.86
N ALA A 98 -11.27 3.34 8.15
CA ALA A 98 -12.10 4.20 9.00
C ALA A 98 -11.47 5.60 9.18
N GLN A 99 -10.16 5.70 9.39
CA GLN A 99 -9.43 6.98 9.47
C GLN A 99 -9.53 7.76 8.16
N MET A 100 -9.29 7.10 7.03
CA MET A 100 -9.33 7.74 5.71
C MET A 100 -10.72 8.31 5.39
N LYS A 101 -11.79 7.59 5.77
CA LYS A 101 -13.19 8.06 5.66
C LYS A 101 -13.48 9.28 6.54
N LYS A 102 -12.78 9.43 7.67
CA LYS A 102 -12.87 10.60 8.56
C LYS A 102 -12.05 11.80 8.10
N GLY A 103 -11.30 11.68 7.00
CA GLY A 103 -10.43 12.76 6.52
C GLY A 103 -8.97 12.67 7.01
N GLU A 104 -8.62 11.61 7.73
CA GLU A 104 -7.31 11.44 8.36
C GLU A 104 -6.42 10.47 7.57
N ALA A 105 -5.17 10.85 7.36
CA ALA A 105 -4.18 9.97 6.74
C ALA A 105 -3.67 8.94 7.74
N PRO A 106 -3.61 7.63 7.41
CA PRO A 106 -3.14 6.62 8.34
C PRO A 106 -1.70 6.82 8.79
N LYS A 107 -1.40 6.62 10.07
CA LYS A 107 -0.01 6.67 10.57
C LYS A 107 0.81 5.47 10.08
N TYR A 108 0.19 4.31 10.05
CA TYR A 108 0.78 3.02 9.69
C TYR A 108 -0.04 2.40 8.56
N LEU A 109 0.60 1.89 7.52
CA LEU A 109 -0.11 1.49 6.29
C LEU A 109 -0.54 0.02 6.31
N TRP A 110 0.36 -0.89 6.69
CA TRP A 110 0.11 -2.34 6.64
C TRP A 110 0.77 -3.11 7.78
N ASN A 111 1.71 -2.49 8.51
CA ASN A 111 2.28 -2.99 9.75
C ASN A 111 2.53 -1.81 10.71
N THR A 112 2.80 -2.11 11.98
CA THR A 112 3.08 -1.10 13.03
C THR A 112 4.57 -0.83 13.25
N LYS A 113 5.43 -1.39 12.40
CA LYS A 113 6.89 -1.27 12.50
C LYS A 113 7.44 -0.13 11.63
#